data_AF-A0AAV5Y619-F1
#
_entry.id   AF-A0AAV5Y619-F1
#
_cell.length_a   1.000
_cell.length_b   1.000
_cell.length_c   1.000
_cell.angle_alpha   90.00
_cell.angle_beta   90.00
_cell.angle_gamma   90.00
#
_symmetry.space_group_name_H-M   'P 1'
#
loop_
_entity.id
_entity.type
_entity.pdbx_description
1 polymer ?
#
loop_
_entity_poly.entity_id
_entity_poly.type
_entity_poly.pdbx_seq_one_letter_code
_entity_poly.pdbx_strand_id
1 'polypeptide(L)' 'TRAEAEARALAMQDAAEKARQIAAAAGLRLGRLVSVTESGPVRPVARMTMTTAMAPGPVEPGQLDVTITLEARYAIEY' A
#
# COMPACT_ATOMS: atom_id res chain seq x y z
N THR A 1 8.24 6.16 13.37
CA THR A 1 9.68 6.21 13.02
C THR A 1 9.88 6.75 11.61
N ARG A 2 11.10 7.08 11.17
CA ARG A 2 11.35 7.56 9.79
C ARG A 2 10.95 6.52 8.73
N ALA A 3 11.27 5.25 8.97
CA ALA A 3 10.90 4.14 8.11
C ALA A 3 9.36 3.99 7.94
N GLU A 4 8.59 4.18 9.03
CA GLU A 4 7.12 4.19 8.94
C GLU A 4 6.58 5.35 8.09
N ALA A 5 7.18 6.55 8.20
CA ALA A 5 6.73 7.69 7.40
C ALA A 5 7.00 7.46 5.89
N GLU A 6 8.16 6.89 5.55
CA GLU A 6 8.52 6.52 4.18
C GLU A 6 7.60 5.41 3.65
N ALA A 7 7.36 4.35 4.44
CA ALA A 7 6.43 3.28 4.09
C ALA A 7 4.99 3.79 3.87
N ARG A 8 4.54 4.76 4.68
CA ARG A 8 3.20 5.36 4.51
C ARG A 8 3.09 6.16 3.23
N ALA A 9 4.13 6.94 2.90
CA ALA A 9 4.15 7.72 1.66
C ALA A 9 4.10 6.80 0.43
N LEU A 10 4.88 5.72 0.44
CA LEU A 10 4.86 4.71 -0.63
C LEU A 10 3.49 4.03 -0.74
N ALA A 11 2.89 3.61 0.38
CA ALA A 11 1.57 2.97 0.38
C ALA A 11 0.47 3.90 -0.15
N MET A 12 0.52 5.20 0.17
CA MET A 12 -0.43 6.18 -0.36
C MET A 12 -0.27 6.39 -1.87
N GLN A 13 0.97 6.42 -2.37
CA GLN A 13 1.25 6.54 -3.81
C GLN A 13 0.73 5.32 -4.57
N ASP A 14 1.04 4.11 -4.10
CA ASP A 14 0.56 2.85 -4.70
C ASP A 14 -0.98 2.79 -4.71
N ALA A 15 -1.63 3.17 -3.61
CA ALA A 15 -3.09 3.23 -3.55
C ALA A 15 -3.69 4.22 -4.55
N ALA A 16 -3.07 5.40 -4.73
CA ALA A 16 -3.52 6.40 -5.69
C ALA A 16 -3.32 5.93 -7.15
N GLU A 17 -2.19 5.30 -7.46
CA GLU A 17 -1.93 4.74 -8.80
C GLU A 17 -2.91 3.62 -9.15
N LYS A 18 -3.14 2.67 -8.23
CA LYS A 18 -4.13 1.62 -8.42
C LYS A 18 -5.53 2.19 -8.63
N ALA A 19 -5.93 3.16 -7.82
CA ALA A 19 -7.24 3.81 -7.98
C ALA A 19 -7.37 4.52 -9.34
N ARG A 20 -6.30 5.18 -9.82
CA ARG A 20 -6.27 5.78 -11.17
C ARG A 20 -6.42 4.74 -12.27
N GLN A 21 -5.71 3.62 -12.17
CA GLN A 21 -5.79 2.53 -13.15
C GLN A 21 -7.19 1.93 -13.21
N ILE A 22 -7.82 1.69 -12.05
CA ILE A 22 -9.18 1.16 -11.95
C ILE A 22 -10.19 2.15 -12.54
N ALA A 23 -10.08 3.44 -12.20
CA ALA A 23 -10.96 4.47 -12.76
C ALA A 23 -10.82 4.56 -14.28
N ALA A 24 -9.58 4.59 -14.80
CA ALA A 24 -9.31 4.65 -16.24
C ALA A 24 -9.85 3.42 -16.98
N ALA A 25 -9.73 2.22 -16.40
CA ALA A 25 -10.31 0.99 -16.97
C ALA A 25 -11.84 1.03 -17.01
N ALA A 26 -12.49 1.77 -16.11
CA ALA A 26 -13.92 2.02 -16.11
C ALA A 26 -14.34 3.21 -17.00
N GLY A 27 -13.40 3.88 -17.69
CA GLY A 27 -13.68 5.08 -18.49
C GLY A 27 -13.96 6.33 -17.64
N LEU A 28 -13.59 6.31 -16.36
CA LEU A 28 -13.81 7.39 -15.39
C LEU A 28 -12.49 8.05 -15.02
N ARG A 29 -12.56 9.26 -14.45
CA ARG A 29 -11.40 9.96 -13.89
C ARG A 29 -11.37 9.78 -12.38
N LEU A 30 -10.17 9.63 -11.82
CA LEU A 30 -10.00 9.62 -10.37
C LEU A 30 -10.20 11.05 -9.83
N GLY A 31 -11.15 11.22 -8.93
CA GLY A 31 -11.43 12.48 -8.26
C GLY A 31 -10.67 12.63 -6.93
N ARG A 32 -11.15 13.56 -6.10
CA ARG A 32 -10.51 13.88 -4.82
C ARG A 32 -10.53 12.70 -3.83
N LEU A 33 -9.52 12.65 -2.96
CA LEU A 33 -9.48 11.73 -1.83
C LEU A 33 -10.60 12.08 -0.83
N VAL A 34 -11.39 11.07 -0.44
CA VAL A 34 -12.56 11.22 0.45
C VAL A 34 -12.21 10.80 1.87
N SER A 35 -11.53 9.67 2.02
CA SER A 35 -11.12 9.17 3.33
C SER A 35 -9.92 8.23 3.21
N VAL A 36 -9.07 8.22 4.23
CA VAL A 36 -8.01 7.24 4.39
C VAL A 36 -8.16 6.60 5.76
N THR A 37 -8.16 5.26 5.78
CA THR A 37 -8.09 4.47 7.00
C THR A 37 -6.77 3.72 6.99
N GLU A 38 -5.90 4.03 7.94
CA GLU A 38 -4.68 3.26 8.17
C GLU A 38 -5.01 2.14 9.14
N SER A 39 -4.87 0.90 8.70
CA SER A 39 -4.91 -0.25 9.59
C SER A 39 -3.57 -0.27 10.32
N GLY A 40 -3.59 -0.22 11.66
CA GLY A 40 -2.42 -0.01 12.52
C GLY A 40 -1.22 -0.92 12.21
N PRO A 41 -0.02 -0.55 12.72
CA PRO A 41 1.25 -1.07 12.24
C PRO A 41 1.27 -2.59 12.24
N VAL A 42 1.50 -3.17 11.06
CA VAL A 42 1.80 -4.58 10.92
C VAL A 42 3.07 -4.80 11.72
N ARG A 43 2.95 -5.55 12.83
CA ARG A 43 4.09 -5.97 13.66
C ARG A 43 5.16 -6.54 12.72
N PRO A 44 6.46 -6.38 13.02
CA PRO A 44 7.52 -6.99 12.22
C PRO A 44 7.22 -8.49 12.09
N VAL A 45 6.82 -8.87 10.88
CA VAL A 45 6.58 -10.26 10.53
C VAL A 45 7.96 -10.88 10.38
N ALA A 46 8.41 -11.62 11.40
CA ALA A 46 9.42 -12.64 11.15
C ALA A 46 8.80 -13.56 10.10
N ARG A 47 9.30 -13.46 8.85
CA ARG A 47 8.74 -14.21 7.72
C ARG A 47 8.94 -15.70 7.97
N MET A 48 8.01 -16.35 8.68
CA MET A 48 7.80 -17.78 8.50
C MET A 48 7.32 -17.93 7.06
N THR A 49 8.10 -18.64 6.26
CA THR A 49 7.91 -18.85 4.83
C THR A 49 6.53 -19.46 4.53
N MET A 50 5.51 -18.62 4.43
CA MET A 50 4.24 -18.94 3.79
C MET A 50 4.41 -18.54 2.33
N THR A 51 4.80 -19.52 1.51
CA THR A 51 4.93 -19.39 0.06
C THR A 51 3.55 -19.16 -0.54
N THR A 52 3.13 -17.90 -0.69
CA THR A 52 1.96 -17.53 -1.51
C THR A 52 2.27 -16.27 -2.31
N ALA A 53 2.31 -16.47 -3.64
CA ALA A 53 2.29 -15.55 -4.77
C ALA A 53 2.73 -14.08 -4.59
N MET A 54 3.71 -13.68 -5.42
CA MET A 54 4.42 -12.38 -5.51
C MET A 54 5.66 -12.33 -4.61
N ALA A 55 6.78 -12.86 -5.11
CA ALA A 55 8.06 -12.87 -4.39
C ALA A 55 8.82 -11.54 -4.59
N PRO A 56 8.98 -10.68 -3.57
CA PRO A 56 10.18 -9.85 -3.47
C PRO A 56 11.33 -10.76 -3.00
N GLY A 57 12.53 -10.55 -3.56
CA GLY A 57 13.72 -11.40 -3.42
C GLY A 57 14.22 -11.67 -1.99
N PRO A 58 15.34 -12.39 -1.85
CA PRO A 58 15.84 -12.88 -0.56
C PRO A 58 16.08 -11.71 0.40
N VAL A 59 15.41 -11.72 1.56
CA VAL A 59 15.71 -10.77 2.65
C VAL A 59 16.78 -11.39 3.55
N GLU A 60 17.91 -10.70 3.71
CA GLU A 60 18.99 -11.15 4.59
C GLU A 60 18.57 -11.06 6.08
N PRO A 61 18.99 -12.02 6.91
CA PRO A 61 18.68 -12.01 8.34
C PRO A 61 19.34 -10.79 9.00
N GLY A 62 18.52 -9.79 9.32
CA GLY A 62 18.94 -8.49 9.85
C GLY A 62 18.09 -7.32 9.35
N GLN A 63 17.30 -7.51 8.30
CA GLN A 63 16.42 -6.49 7.75
C GLN A 63 15.05 -6.48 8.44
N LEU A 64 14.71 -5.36 9.08
CA LEU A 64 13.35 -5.08 9.57
C LEU A 64 12.52 -4.50 8.41
N ASP A 65 11.60 -5.29 7.86
CA ASP A 65 10.62 -4.79 6.88
C ASP A 65 9.44 -4.13 7.62
N VAL A 66 9.23 -2.85 7.37
CA VAL A 66 8.07 -2.10 7.88
C VAL A 66 6.99 -2.12 6.81
N THR A 67 5.88 -2.79 7.08
CA THR A 67 4.71 -2.84 6.18
C THR A 67 3.58 -2.00 6.75
N ILE A 68 3.01 -1.12 5.94
CA ILE A 68 1.84 -0.31 6.28
C ILE A 68 0.72 -0.65 5.31
N THR A 69 -0.45 -0.97 5.85
CA THR A 69 -1.65 -1.24 5.08
C THR A 69 -2.65 -0.12 5.30
N LEU A 70 -3.12 0.48 4.21
CA LEU A 70 -4.11 1.56 4.25
C LEU A 70 -5.21 1.31 3.22
N GLU A 71 -6.42 1.74 3.57
CA GLU A 71 -7.58 1.81 2.70
C GLU A 71 -7.83 3.28 2.36
N ALA A 72 -7.68 3.63 1.08
CA ALA A 72 -7.97 4.96 0.57
C ALA A 72 -9.23 4.93 -0.29
N ARG A 73 -10.19 5.82 -0.01
CA ARG A 73 -11.41 5.99 -0.81
C ARG A 73 -11.34 7.28 -1.59
N TYR A 74 -11.57 7.18 -2.90
CA TYR A 74 -11.56 8.30 -3.82
C TYR A 74 -12.94 8.52 -4.41
N ALA A 75 -13.26 9.78 -4.70
CA ALA A 75 -14.37 10.10 -5.57
C ALA A 75 -14.02 9.70 -7.02
N ILE A 76 -15.04 9.49 -7.83
CA ILE A 76 -14.92 9.29 -9.28
C ILE A 76 -15.59 10.46 -9.99
N GLU A 77 -14.98 10.89 -11.09
CA GLU A 77 -15.46 11.99 -11.93
C GLU A 77 -15.74 11.49 -13.35
N TYR A 78 -16.73 12.09 -14.00
CA TYR A 78 -17.19 11.84 -15.36
C TYR A 78 -16.69 12.91 -16.33
#